data_AF-A0A7C5U5J8-F1
#
_entry.id   AF-A0A7C5U5J8-F1
#
_cell.length_a   1.000
_cell.length_b   1.000
_cell.length_c   1.000
_cell.angle_alpha   90.00
_cell.angle_beta   90.00
_cell.angle_gamma   90.00
#
_symmetry.space_group_name_H-M   'P 1'
#
loop_
_entity.id
_entity.type
_entity.pdbx_description
1 polymer ?
#
loop_
_entity_poly.entity_id
_entity_poly.type
_entity_poly.pdbx_seq_one_letter_code
_entity_poly.pdbx_strand_id
1 'polypeptide(L)'
;MDFEKALTFHELTKHSYFSVRTNLHRLDWANKPHPFKIYENAEKISLPRDFPKPEKPVFKCFTAQTTSRKNISVETLASILFFTGGITRVFKYPDGMHYFRAAPATGALYPIELYVVVGDVEGLEPGVYHFDPKTFSLNVLRKGD
;
A
#
# COMPACT_ATOMS: atom_id res chain seq x y z
N MET A 1 23.15 -12.07 6.51
CA MET A 1 22.77 -11.74 5.12
C MET A 1 24.00 -12.00 4.28
N ASP A 2 23.89 -12.82 3.24
CA ASP A 2 25.03 -13.32 2.47
C ASP A 2 25.43 -12.31 1.39
N PHE A 3 26.62 -11.71 1.53
CA PHE A 3 27.13 -10.65 0.65
C PHE A 3 27.23 -11.12 -0.81
N GLU A 4 27.63 -12.38 -1.04
CA GLU A 4 27.79 -12.91 -2.39
C GLU A 4 26.46 -12.97 -3.14
N LYS A 5 25.36 -13.30 -2.44
CA LYS A 5 24.02 -13.32 -3.04
C LYS A 5 23.53 -11.93 -3.42
N ALA A 6 23.77 -10.93 -2.56
CA ALA A 6 23.42 -9.55 -2.85
C ALA A 6 24.21 -9.00 -4.05
N LEU A 7 25.51 -9.30 -4.12
CA LEU A 7 26.36 -8.91 -5.24
C LEU A 7 25.92 -9.61 -6.53
N THR A 8 25.66 -10.92 -6.49
CA THR A 8 25.17 -11.67 -7.64
C THR A 8 23.85 -11.10 -8.18
N PHE A 9 22.89 -10.82 -7.29
CA PHE A 9 21.64 -10.17 -7.69
C PHE A 9 21.89 -8.82 -8.36
N HIS A 10 22.72 -7.97 -7.75
CA HIS A 10 23.06 -6.66 -8.30
C HIS A 10 23.67 -6.75 -9.71
N GLU A 11 24.65 -7.63 -9.90
CA GLU A 11 25.31 -7.84 -11.19
C GLU A 11 24.34 -8.37 -12.26
N LEU A 12 23.37 -9.21 -11.88
CA LEU A 12 22.36 -9.75 -12.79
C LEU A 12 21.24 -8.77 -13.14
N THR A 13 20.88 -7.84 -12.24
CA THR A 13 19.73 -6.94 -12.45
C THR A 13 20.11 -5.51 -12.85
N LYS A 14 21.39 -5.13 -12.77
CA LYS A 14 21.82 -3.81 -13.24
C LYS A 14 21.73 -3.71 -14.76
N HIS A 15 21.47 -2.51 -15.25
CA HIS A 15 21.41 -2.22 -16.67
C HIS A 15 22.68 -1.49 -17.14
N SER A 16 23.16 -1.83 -18.34
CA SER A 16 24.18 -1.07 -19.07
C SER A 16 23.57 -0.44 -20.32
N TYR A 17 24.26 0.54 -20.89
CA TYR A 17 23.86 1.15 -22.17
C TYR A 17 23.61 0.08 -23.26
N PHE A 18 24.47 -0.94 -23.32
CA PHE A 18 24.35 -2.02 -24.29
C PHE A 18 23.13 -2.90 -24.00
N SER A 19 22.95 -3.36 -22.75
CA SER A 19 21.87 -4.30 -22.42
C SER A 19 20.47 -3.74 -22.67
N VAL A 20 20.26 -2.45 -22.42
CA VAL A 20 18.96 -1.78 -22.67
C VAL A 20 18.64 -1.72 -24.16
N ARG A 21 19.65 -1.62 -25.03
CA ARG A 21 19.47 -1.49 -26.48
C ARG A 21 19.40 -2.83 -27.21
N THR A 22 20.07 -3.86 -26.70
CA THR A 22 20.10 -5.17 -27.35
C THR A 22 19.01 -6.12 -26.86
N ASN A 23 18.37 -5.83 -25.73
CA ASN A 23 17.33 -6.68 -25.16
C ASN A 23 16.05 -5.89 -24.84
N LEU A 24 15.27 -5.61 -25.90
CA LEU A 24 13.99 -4.94 -25.80
C LEU A 24 12.93 -5.93 -25.28
N HIS A 25 12.83 -6.05 -23.95
CA HIS A 25 11.72 -6.77 -23.32
C HIS A 25 10.38 -6.12 -23.71
N ARG A 26 9.48 -6.92 -24.27
CA ARG A 26 8.10 -6.50 -24.57
C ARG A 26 7.16 -7.00 -23.48
N LEU A 27 6.13 -6.21 -23.20
CA LEU A 27 5.10 -6.57 -22.24
C LEU A 27 4.17 -7.63 -22.83
N ASP A 28 3.92 -8.69 -22.07
CA ASP A 28 2.85 -9.65 -22.34
C ASP A 28 1.55 -9.16 -21.67
N TRP A 29 0.72 -8.50 -22.47
CA TRP A 29 -0.54 -7.91 -21.99
C TRP A 29 -1.60 -8.94 -21.62
N ALA A 30 -1.55 -10.15 -22.20
CA ALA A 30 -2.49 -11.21 -21.87
C ALA A 30 -2.27 -11.73 -20.45
N ASN A 31 -1.04 -11.60 -19.92
CA ASN A 31 -0.66 -11.99 -18.56
C ASN A 31 -0.57 -10.79 -17.60
N LYS A 32 -1.27 -9.69 -17.86
CA LYS A 32 -1.29 -8.53 -16.96
C LYS A 32 -1.98 -8.92 -15.63
N PRO A 33 -1.31 -8.80 -14.47
CA PRO A 33 -1.91 -9.13 -13.19
C PRO A 33 -3.03 -8.16 -12.83
N HIS A 34 -4.01 -8.65 -12.07
CA HIS A 34 -5.08 -7.81 -11.55
C HIS A 34 -4.51 -6.80 -10.53
N PRO A 35 -4.90 -5.51 -10.57
CA PRO A 35 -4.28 -4.45 -9.75
C PRO A 35 -4.62 -4.49 -8.25
N PHE A 36 -5.45 -5.44 -7.84
CA PHE A 36 -5.91 -5.60 -6.45
C PHE A 36 -6.01 -7.08 -6.09
N LYS A 37 -5.60 -7.40 -4.86
CA LYS A 37 -5.92 -8.67 -4.22
C LYS A 37 -7.38 -8.68 -3.74
N ILE A 38 -8.11 -9.74 -4.07
CA ILE A 38 -9.54 -9.88 -3.74
C ILE A 38 -9.73 -11.05 -2.77
N TYR A 39 -10.38 -10.81 -1.65
CA TYR A 39 -10.89 -11.84 -0.75
C TYR A 39 -12.42 -11.89 -0.93
N GLU A 40 -12.91 -12.87 -1.68
CA GLU A 40 -14.32 -12.93 -2.10
C GLU A 40 -15.29 -13.16 -0.94
N ASN A 41 -14.91 -14.02 0.02
CA ASN A 41 -15.78 -14.48 1.10
C ASN A 41 -15.48 -13.86 2.47
N ALA A 42 -14.66 -12.81 2.51
CA ALA A 42 -14.27 -12.19 3.78
C ALA A 42 -15.29 -11.14 4.26
N GLU A 43 -15.52 -11.13 5.58
CA GLU A 43 -15.89 -9.96 6.40
C GLU A 43 -15.41 -8.64 5.78
N LYS A 44 -16.25 -7.68 5.36
CA LYS A 44 -15.78 -6.33 4.97
C LYS A 44 -16.26 -5.27 5.95
N ILE A 45 -15.32 -4.52 6.50
CA ILE A 45 -15.58 -3.37 7.38
C ILE A 45 -15.20 -2.10 6.62
N SER A 46 -16.19 -1.27 6.29
CA SER A 46 -15.96 0.03 5.62
C SER A 46 -15.19 0.98 6.54
N LEU A 47 -14.19 1.67 6.00
CA LEU A 47 -13.41 2.65 6.75
C LEU A 47 -13.98 4.07 6.57
N PRO A 48 -13.94 4.91 7.63
CA PRO A 48 -14.34 6.30 7.55
C PRO A 48 -13.40 7.09 6.62
N ARG A 49 -13.96 7.98 5.80
CA ARG A 49 -13.23 8.78 4.80
C ARG A 49 -13.09 10.26 5.18
N ASP A 50 -13.45 10.61 6.41
CA ASP A 50 -13.24 11.95 6.94
C ASP A 50 -11.80 12.07 7.42
N PHE A 51 -10.94 12.69 6.59
CA PHE A 51 -9.52 12.80 6.87
C PHE A 51 -9.20 14.18 7.45
N PRO A 52 -8.37 14.25 8.50
CA PRO A 52 -7.96 15.52 9.06
C PRO A 52 -7.19 16.34 8.02
N LYS A 53 -7.47 17.63 7.96
CA LYS A 53 -6.67 18.56 7.14
C LYS A 53 -5.32 18.78 7.82
N PRO A 54 -4.19 18.69 7.11
CA PRO A 54 -2.90 19.00 7.70
C PRO A 54 -2.84 20.47 8.13
N GLU A 55 -2.72 20.72 9.43
CA GLU A 55 -2.63 22.07 9.99
C GLU A 55 -1.18 22.54 10.20
N LYS A 56 -0.25 21.57 10.37
CA LYS A 56 1.14 21.84 10.72
C LYS A 56 2.05 21.74 9.49
N PRO A 57 3.04 22.64 9.34
CA PRO A 57 4.07 22.48 8.31
C PRO A 57 4.87 21.19 8.51
N VAL A 58 5.08 20.43 7.43
CA VAL A 58 5.73 19.10 7.46
C VAL A 58 7.08 19.10 8.19
N PHE A 59 7.88 20.16 8.02
CA PHE A 59 9.20 20.26 8.64
C PHE A 59 9.15 20.31 10.17
N LYS A 60 8.06 20.82 10.75
CA LYS A 60 7.86 20.82 12.21
C LYS A 60 7.47 19.46 12.75
N CYS A 61 6.95 18.56 11.91
CA CYS A 61 6.56 17.21 12.31
C CYS A 61 7.79 16.30 12.55
N PHE A 62 8.90 16.50 11.82
CA PHE A 62 10.11 15.68 11.98
C PHE A 62 10.85 15.91 13.31
N THR A 63 10.73 17.10 13.88
CA THR A 63 11.40 17.46 15.15
C THR A 63 10.49 17.30 16.36
N ALA A 64 9.22 16.92 16.15
CA ALA A 64 8.26 16.76 17.23
C ALA A 64 8.62 15.51 18.06
N GLN A 65 8.92 15.69 19.33
CA GLN A 65 8.97 14.57 20.28
C GLN A 65 7.55 14.24 20.71
N THR A 66 7.09 13.03 20.42
CA THR A 66 5.81 12.53 20.93
C THR A 66 6.03 11.87 22.29
N THR A 67 5.32 12.34 23.32
CA THR A 67 5.48 11.90 24.72
C THR A 67 4.29 11.12 25.26
N SER A 68 3.20 10.97 24.49
CA SER A 68 2.03 10.21 24.91
C SER A 68 1.62 9.17 23.88
N ARG A 69 1.53 7.91 24.31
CA ARG A 69 0.77 6.88 23.57
C ARG A 69 -0.71 7.21 23.75
N LYS A 70 -1.33 7.75 22.72
CA LYS A 70 -2.80 7.77 22.63
C LYS A 70 -3.26 6.44 22.03
N ASN A 71 -4.41 5.96 22.50
CA ASN A 71 -5.13 4.89 21.83
C ASN A 71 -5.45 5.32 20.40
N ILE A 72 -5.28 4.41 19.45
CA ILE A 72 -5.56 4.66 18.04
C ILE A 72 -7.02 4.32 17.80
N SER A 73 -7.78 5.27 17.25
CA SER A 73 -9.15 5.02 16.81
C SER A 73 -9.19 4.53 15.36
N VAL A 74 -10.30 3.92 14.95
CA VAL A 74 -10.51 3.48 13.56
C VAL A 74 -10.40 4.63 12.55
N GLU A 75 -10.76 5.86 12.92
CA GLU A 75 -10.60 7.06 12.08
C GLU A 75 -9.12 7.42 11.88
N THR A 76 -8.32 7.30 12.94
CA THR A 76 -6.87 7.53 12.87
C THR A 76 -6.22 6.45 12.01
N LEU A 77 -6.61 5.19 12.20
CA LEU A 77 -6.14 4.08 11.37
C LEU A 77 -6.53 4.26 9.90
N ALA A 78 -7.78 4.64 9.61
CA ALA A 78 -8.24 4.91 8.25
C ALA A 78 -7.43 6.02 7.57
N SER A 79 -7.12 7.09 8.30
CA SER A 79 -6.25 8.17 7.82
C SER A 79 -4.84 7.67 7.50
N ILE A 80 -4.24 6.86 8.38
CA ILE A 80 -2.92 6.25 8.15
C ILE A 80 -2.94 5.39 6.89
N LEU A 81 -3.93 4.51 6.75
CA LEU A 81 -4.05 3.62 5.59
C LEU A 81 -4.25 4.39 4.29
N PHE A 82 -5.09 5.43 4.30
CA PHE A 82 -5.31 6.30 3.14
C PHE A 82 -4.01 6.99 2.70
N PHE A 83 -3.34 7.67 3.62
CA PHE A 83 -2.11 8.41 3.32
C PHE A 83 -0.87 7.53 3.10
N THR A 84 -0.97 6.22 3.38
CA THR A 84 0.11 5.25 3.11
C THR A 84 -0.12 4.51 1.78
N GLY A 85 -1.30 3.93 1.58
CA GLY A 85 -1.58 3.04 0.44
C GLY A 85 -2.92 3.24 -0.23
N GLY A 86 -3.72 4.24 0.18
CA GLY A 86 -5.01 4.54 -0.41
C GLY A 86 -4.91 5.07 -1.84
N ILE A 87 -6.00 4.94 -2.61
CA ILE A 87 -6.10 5.49 -3.97
C ILE A 87 -6.34 6.99 -3.89
N THR A 88 -5.43 7.78 -4.45
CA THR A 88 -5.50 9.26 -4.46
C THR A 88 -5.99 9.82 -5.78
N ARG A 89 -5.85 9.07 -6.88
CA ARG A 89 -6.34 9.46 -8.21
C ARG A 89 -6.67 8.24 -9.05
N VAL A 90 -7.68 8.36 -9.92
CA VAL A 90 -8.02 7.35 -10.93
C VAL A 90 -8.03 8.01 -12.30
N PHE A 91 -7.41 7.38 -13.29
CA PHE A 91 -7.49 7.79 -14.69
C PHE A 91 -7.98 6.67 -15.58
N LYS A 92 -8.74 7.05 -16.60
CA LYS A 92 -9.16 6.15 -17.68
C LYS A 92 -8.24 6.37 -18.88
N TYR A 93 -7.56 5.31 -19.28
CA TYR A 93 -6.75 5.23 -20.49
C TYR A 93 -7.41 4.26 -21.48
N PRO A 94 -6.98 4.22 -22.76
CA PRO A 94 -7.51 3.26 -23.74
C PRO A 94 -7.40 1.79 -23.29
N ASP A 95 -6.39 1.46 -22.48
CA ASP A 95 -6.14 0.11 -21.95
C ASP A 95 -6.84 -0.17 -20.60
N GLY A 96 -7.62 0.78 -20.06
CA GLY A 96 -8.46 0.59 -18.88
C GLY A 96 -8.29 1.64 -17.79
N MET A 97 -8.65 1.27 -16.57
CA MET A 97 -8.54 2.14 -15.39
C MET A 97 -7.16 1.99 -14.74
N HIS A 98 -6.54 3.12 -14.44
CA HIS A 98 -5.26 3.21 -13.75
C HIS A 98 -5.46 3.91 -12.42
N TYR A 99 -5.02 3.26 -11.35
CA TYR A 99 -5.21 3.71 -9.97
C TYR A 99 -3.87 4.22 -9.45
N PHE A 100 -3.83 5.47 -8.98
CA PHE A 100 -2.66 6.04 -8.35
C PHE A 100 -2.82 5.96 -6.84
N ARG A 101 -1.87 5.34 -6.15
CA ARG A 101 -1.88 5.22 -4.69
C ARG A 101 -1.03 6.32 -4.04
N ALA A 102 -1.22 6.54 -2.74
CA ALA A 102 -0.44 7.50 -1.96
C ALA A 102 1.06 7.18 -1.99
N ALA A 103 1.44 5.90 -1.87
CA ALA A 103 2.80 5.45 -2.10
C ALA A 103 3.15 5.46 -3.60
N PRO A 104 4.30 6.01 -4.02
CA PRO A 104 4.77 5.88 -5.39
C PRO A 104 5.22 4.44 -5.69
N ALA A 105 5.02 3.99 -6.92
CA ALA A 105 5.50 2.69 -7.39
C ALA A 105 5.92 2.76 -8.87
N THR A 106 7.02 2.08 -9.22
CA THR A 106 7.49 1.98 -10.60
C THR A 106 6.40 1.38 -11.50
N GLY A 107 6.05 2.09 -12.57
CA GLY A 107 4.99 1.68 -13.49
C GLY A 107 3.57 1.69 -12.91
N ALA A 108 3.36 2.24 -11.71
CA ALA A 108 2.08 2.21 -11.01
C ALA A 108 1.50 0.78 -10.84
N LEU A 109 2.38 -0.21 -10.58
CA LEU A 109 2.00 -1.62 -10.49
C LEU A 109 1.64 -2.09 -9.07
N TYR A 110 2.06 -1.34 -8.04
CA TYR A 110 1.74 -1.57 -6.62
C TYR A 110 1.84 -3.04 -6.14
N PRO A 111 3.05 -3.64 -6.13
CA PRO A 111 3.23 -5.04 -5.73
C PRO A 111 3.10 -5.29 -4.21
N ILE A 112 2.84 -4.23 -3.43
CA ILE A 112 2.81 -4.27 -1.96
C ILE A 112 1.36 -4.22 -1.49
N GLU A 113 1.01 -5.13 -0.58
CA GLU A 113 -0.29 -5.17 0.11
C GLU A 113 -0.15 -4.78 1.57
N LEU A 114 -1.20 -4.17 2.14
CA LEU A 114 -1.23 -3.72 3.53
C LEU A 114 -2.11 -4.63 4.37
N TYR A 115 -1.53 -5.15 5.45
CA TYR A 115 -2.21 -5.94 6.47
C TYR A 115 -2.12 -5.22 7.80
N VAL A 116 -3.21 -5.23 8.55
CA VAL A 116 -3.28 -4.64 9.89
C VAL A 116 -3.50 -5.77 10.88
N VAL A 117 -2.61 -5.89 11.86
CA VAL A 117 -2.77 -6.77 13.01
C VAL A 117 -3.19 -5.89 14.18
N VAL A 118 -4.40 -6.10 14.67
CA VAL A 118 -5.07 -5.27 15.66
C VAL A 118 -5.07 -6.00 16.98
N GLY A 119 -4.57 -5.33 18.03
CA GLY A 119 -4.73 -5.74 19.42
C GLY A 119 -5.66 -4.77 20.18
N ASP A 120 -5.31 -3.48 20.20
CA ASP A 120 -6.12 -2.43 20.86
C ASP A 120 -6.30 -1.23 19.92
N VAL A 121 -7.42 -1.20 19.19
CA VAL A 121 -7.86 -0.08 18.34
C VAL A 121 -9.32 0.20 18.65
N GLU A 122 -9.63 1.44 19.03
CA GLU A 122 -10.99 1.84 19.36
C GLU A 122 -11.91 1.74 18.11
N GLY A 123 -13.00 1.00 18.23
CA GLY A 123 -13.95 0.76 17.14
C GLY A 123 -13.57 -0.38 16.20
N LEU A 124 -12.56 -1.19 16.53
CA LEU A 124 -12.17 -2.35 15.74
C LEU A 124 -11.76 -3.52 16.64
N GLU A 125 -12.38 -4.68 16.44
CA GLU A 125 -12.06 -5.90 17.18
C GLU A 125 -10.60 -6.35 16.96
N PRO A 126 -10.00 -7.09 17.92
CA PRO A 126 -8.70 -7.72 17.71
C PRO A 126 -8.73 -8.74 16.56
N GLY A 127 -7.64 -8.80 15.78
CA GLY A 127 -7.55 -9.71 14.65
C GLY A 127 -6.56 -9.31 13.56
N VAL A 128 -6.65 -9.99 12.42
CA VAL A 128 -5.84 -9.75 11.23
C VAL A 128 -6.74 -9.32 10.08
N TYR A 129 -6.40 -8.18 9.49
CA TYR A 129 -7.17 -7.53 8.46
C TYR A 129 -6.32 -7.24 7.22
N HIS A 130 -6.91 -7.34 6.03
CA HIS A 130 -6.32 -6.85 4.79
C HIS A 130 -7.00 -5.56 4.35
N PHE A 131 -6.22 -4.49 4.15
CA PHE A 131 -6.73 -3.23 3.63
C PHE A 131 -6.98 -3.33 2.12
N ASP A 132 -8.23 -3.20 1.71
CA ASP A 132 -8.62 -3.11 0.30
C ASP A 132 -8.71 -1.63 -0.11
N PRO A 133 -7.74 -1.12 -0.91
CA PRO A 133 -7.74 0.27 -1.32
C PRO A 133 -8.82 0.58 -2.38
N LYS A 134 -9.36 -0.44 -3.08
CA LYS A 134 -10.39 -0.25 -4.12
C LYS A 134 -11.74 0.12 -3.49
N THR A 135 -12.14 -0.58 -2.44
CA THR A 135 -13.38 -0.30 -1.71
C THR A 135 -13.17 0.60 -0.50
N PHE A 136 -11.93 0.80 -0.08
CA PHE A 136 -11.55 1.51 1.15
C PHE A 136 -12.19 0.84 2.38
N SER A 137 -11.82 -0.42 2.59
CA SER A 137 -12.35 -1.28 3.65
C SER A 137 -11.28 -2.23 4.19
N LEU A 138 -11.54 -2.81 5.36
CA LEU A 138 -10.77 -3.92 5.91
C LEU A 138 -11.48 -5.23 5.62
N ASN A 139 -10.79 -6.18 4.99
CA ASN A 139 -11.24 -7.55 4.91
C ASN A 139 -10.79 -8.29 6.17
N VAL A 140 -11.73 -8.89 6.90
CA VAL A 140 -11.44 -9.68 8.10
C VAL A 140 -10.89 -11.03 7.69
N LEU A 141 -9.62 -11.29 7.99
CA LEU A 141 -8.96 -12.56 7.69
C LEU A 141 -8.99 -13.52 8.87
N ARG A 142 -8.89 -12.97 10.09
CA ARG A 142 -8.99 -13.70 11.35
C ARG A 142 -9.48 -12.75 12.45
N LYS A 143 -10.37 -13.23 13.32
CA LYS A 143 -10.81 -12.55 14.55
C LYS A 143 -10.08 -13.11 15.77
N GLY A 144 -9.89 -12.29 16.79
CA GLY A 144 -9.23 -12.64 18.05
C GLY A 144 -7.71 -12.52 18.02
N ASP A 145 -7.09 -12.69 19.18
CA ASP A 145 -5.64 -12.68 19.40
C ASP A 145 -4.93 -13.96 18.88
#